data_AF-A0A845S7S6-F1
#
_entry.id   AF-A0A845S7S6-F1
#
_cell.length_a   1.000
_cell.length_b   1.000
_cell.length_c   1.000
_cell.angle_alpha   90.00
_cell.angle_beta   90.00
_cell.angle_gamma   90.00
#
_symmetry.space_group_name_H-M   'P 1'
#
loop_
_entity.id
_entity.type
_entity.pdbx_description
1 polymer ?
#
loop_
_entity_poly.entity_id
_entity_poly.type
_entity_poly.pdbx_seq_one_letter_code
_entity_poly.pdbx_strand_id
1 'polypeptide(L)'
;MKKITYFTGGVGALCLPFLTSAAGLATDGTGGDFGQLLKDILDLVNGYIIPFIIGIGFLVFVWGMFQFFIAGGSNDEAKEKGKSLMIYATLGFVLIIVFWGIVNLLSSSTGLDNDINSFTTPTVTVPA
;
A
#
# COMPACT_ATOMS: atom_id res chain seq x y z
N MET A 1 25.97 -56.33 1.37
CA MET A 1 25.23 -55.55 0.35
C MET A 1 24.78 -54.23 0.98
N LYS A 2 25.54 -53.13 0.83
CA LYS A 2 25.18 -51.82 1.38
C LYS A 2 24.53 -50.99 0.27
N LYS A 3 23.25 -50.66 0.44
CA LYS A 3 22.47 -49.79 -0.46
C LYS A 3 23.00 -48.37 -0.36
N ILE A 4 23.54 -47.86 -1.46
CA ILE A 4 23.99 -46.47 -1.61
C ILE A 4 22.75 -45.63 -1.93
N THR A 5 22.20 -44.95 -0.93
CA THR A 5 21.02 -44.07 -1.02
C THR A 5 21.41 -42.57 -1.14
N TYR A 6 22.58 -42.25 -1.68
CA TYR A 6 23.11 -40.87 -1.64
C TYR A 6 23.23 -40.17 -3.00
N PHE A 7 22.64 -40.69 -4.07
CA PHE A 7 22.69 -40.03 -5.38
C PHE A 7 21.46 -39.15 -5.71
N THR A 8 20.52 -39.00 -4.78
CA THR A 8 19.36 -38.08 -4.90
C THR A 8 19.50 -36.86 -3.97
N GLY A 9 20.73 -36.52 -3.55
CA GLY A 9 21.01 -35.42 -2.62
C GLY A 9 21.55 -34.14 -3.26
N GLY A 10 22.25 -34.23 -4.40
CA GLY A 10 22.97 -33.08 -4.98
C GLY A 10 22.15 -32.22 -5.94
N VAL A 11 21.32 -32.85 -6.78
CA VAL A 11 20.52 -32.12 -7.80
C VAL A 11 19.19 -31.64 -7.22
N GLY A 12 18.61 -32.39 -6.27
CA GLY A 12 17.37 -32.00 -5.58
C GLY A 12 17.53 -30.71 -4.78
N ALA A 13 18.66 -30.54 -4.07
CA ALA A 13 18.92 -29.36 -3.24
C ALA A 13 19.15 -28.07 -4.05
N LEU A 14 19.74 -28.18 -5.25
CA LEU A 14 19.95 -27.04 -6.16
C LEU A 14 18.67 -26.62 -6.89
N CYS A 15 17.67 -27.50 -6.97
CA CYS A 15 16.36 -27.19 -7.53
C CYS A 15 15.35 -26.69 -6.46
N LEU A 16 15.64 -26.81 -5.16
CA LEU A 16 14.82 -26.21 -4.10
C LEU A 16 14.60 -24.69 -4.26
N PRO A 17 15.60 -23.86 -4.63
CA PRO A 17 15.36 -22.45 -4.89
C PRO A 17 14.46 -22.19 -6.13
N PHE A 18 14.42 -23.12 -7.09
CA PHE A 18 13.53 -23.02 -8.26
C PHE A 18 12.12 -23.54 -7.95
N LEU A 19 11.99 -24.55 -7.08
CA LEU A 19 10.70 -25.00 -6.57
C LEU A 19 10.11 -24.02 -5.55
N THR A 20 10.93 -23.38 -4.71
CA THR A 20 10.45 -22.35 -3.76
C THR A 20 10.02 -21.08 -4.48
N SER A 21 10.61 -20.75 -5.64
CA SER A 21 10.15 -19.65 -6.50
C SER A 21 8.97 -20.04 -7.41
N ALA A 22 8.65 -21.33 -7.57
CA ALA A 22 7.46 -21.79 -8.28
C ALA A 22 6.27 -22.06 -7.33
N ALA A 23 6.55 -22.37 -6.06
CA ALA A 23 5.54 -22.59 -5.02
C ALA A 23 4.82 -21.29 -4.57
N GLY A 24 5.35 -20.11 -4.93
CA GLY A 24 4.75 -18.80 -4.62
C GLY A 24 3.49 -18.45 -5.43
N LEU A 25 3.12 -19.26 -6.43
CA LEU A 25 2.02 -18.90 -7.35
C LEU A 25 0.62 -19.34 -6.91
N ALA A 26 0.45 -20.25 -5.93
CA ALA A 26 -0.90 -20.74 -5.60
C ALA A 26 -1.07 -21.31 -4.16
N THR A 27 -0.36 -20.79 -3.16
CA THR A 27 -0.56 -21.24 -1.76
C THR A 27 -1.81 -20.63 -1.12
N ASP A 28 -2.18 -19.41 -1.47
CA ASP A 28 -3.36 -18.72 -0.92
C ASP A 28 -4.15 -18.08 -2.06
N GLY A 29 -5.48 -17.99 -1.96
CA GLY A 29 -6.37 -17.37 -2.98
C GLY A 29 -6.15 -15.87 -3.23
N THR A 30 -4.95 -15.35 -2.98
CA THR A 30 -4.52 -13.95 -2.97
C THR A 30 -3.78 -13.52 -4.25
N GLY A 31 -3.62 -14.40 -5.25
CA GLY A 31 -2.97 -14.07 -6.53
C GLY A 31 -1.46 -14.29 -6.58
N GLY A 32 -0.89 -15.06 -5.64
CA GLY A 32 0.52 -15.47 -5.62
C GLY A 32 1.50 -14.30 -5.48
N ASP A 33 2.71 -14.45 -6.02
CA ASP A 33 3.78 -13.43 -5.97
C ASP A 33 3.35 -12.05 -6.50
N PHE A 34 2.51 -11.99 -7.53
CA PHE A 34 1.98 -10.73 -8.05
C PHE A 34 1.02 -10.04 -7.07
N GLY A 35 0.18 -10.83 -6.40
CA GLY A 35 -0.69 -10.35 -5.34
C GLY A 35 0.12 -9.77 -4.17
N GLN A 36 1.22 -10.42 -3.80
CA GLN A 36 2.12 -9.91 -2.77
C GLN A 36 2.79 -8.60 -3.18
N LEU A 37 3.30 -8.48 -4.41
CA LEU A 37 3.86 -7.22 -4.90
C LEU A 37 2.86 -6.07 -4.87
N LEU A 38 1.59 -6.32 -5.23
CA LEU A 38 0.54 -5.30 -5.19
C LEU A 38 0.25 -4.86 -3.74
N LYS A 39 0.20 -5.81 -2.80
CA LYS A 39 0.02 -5.52 -1.37
C LYS A 39 1.18 -4.73 -0.80
N ASP A 40 2.42 -5.10 -1.13
CA ASP A 40 3.61 -4.40 -0.68
C ASP A 40 3.65 -2.94 -1.21
N ILE A 41 3.21 -2.72 -2.47
CA ILE A 41 3.08 -1.37 -3.04
C ILE A 41 2.00 -0.58 -2.30
N LEU A 42 0.83 -1.18 -2.04
CA LEU A 42 -0.26 -0.54 -1.31
C LEU A 42 0.17 -0.16 0.11
N ASP A 43 0.88 -1.04 0.82
CA ASP A 43 1.39 -0.80 2.17
C ASP A 43 2.46 0.29 2.18
N LEU A 44 3.34 0.32 1.16
CA LEU A 44 4.32 1.41 1.02
C LEU A 44 3.64 2.76 0.77
N VAL A 45 2.64 2.79 -0.12
CA VAL A 45 1.92 4.03 -0.46
C VAL A 45 1.12 4.53 0.74
N ASN A 46 0.33 3.65 1.37
CA ASN A 46 -0.50 4.02 2.52
C ASN A 46 0.32 4.30 3.77
N GLY A 47 1.38 3.52 4.02
CA GLY A 47 2.22 3.62 5.21
C GLY A 47 3.21 4.78 5.19
N TYR A 48 3.72 5.15 4.02
CA TYR A 48 4.80 6.15 3.92
C TYR A 48 4.47 7.32 3.00
N ILE A 49 3.99 7.07 1.77
CA ILE A 49 3.84 8.14 0.77
C ILE A 49 2.73 9.12 1.12
N ILE A 50 1.54 8.62 1.47
CA ILE A 50 0.41 9.47 1.86
C ILE A 50 0.75 10.34 3.09
N PRO A 51 1.21 9.79 4.24
CA PRO A 51 1.55 10.62 5.39
C PRO A 51 2.70 11.60 5.11
N PHE A 52 3.65 11.24 4.24
CA PHE A 52 4.71 12.15 3.81
C PHE A 52 4.19 13.36 3.03
N ILE A 53 3.28 13.14 2.06
CA ILE A 53 2.65 14.22 1.29
C ILE A 53 1.82 15.13 2.19
N ILE A 54 1.06 14.56 3.13
CA ILE A 54 0.31 15.35 4.12
C ILE A 54 1.27 16.19 4.97
N GLY A 55 2.42 15.62 5.38
CA GLY A 55 3.45 16.34 6.12
C GLY A 55 4.03 17.53 5.33
N ILE A 56 4.36 17.35 4.06
CA ILE A 56 4.84 18.45 3.20
C ILE A 56 3.74 19.48 2.98
N GLY A 57 2.50 19.03 2.69
CA GLY A 57 1.35 19.91 2.53
C GLY A 57 1.12 20.77 3.77
N PHE A 58 1.31 20.20 4.95
CA PHE A 58 1.19 20.92 6.22
C PHE A 58 2.31 21.96 6.38
N LEU A 59 3.54 21.62 6.01
CA LEU A 59 4.66 22.55 6.00
C LEU A 59 4.41 23.75 5.07
N VAL A 60 3.91 23.49 3.85
CA VAL A 60 3.56 24.54 2.88
C VAL A 60 2.38 25.38 3.37
N PHE A 61 1.39 24.77 4.01
CA PHE A 61 0.27 25.47 4.63
C PHE A 61 0.75 26.44 5.72
N VAL A 62 1.60 25.95 6.63
CA VAL A 62 2.20 26.76 7.70
C VAL A 62 3.07 27.88 7.11
N TRP A 63 3.84 27.61 6.06
CA TRP A 63 4.61 28.63 5.34
C TRP A 63 3.71 29.71 4.72
N GLY A 64 2.61 29.31 4.08
CA GLY A 64 1.61 30.24 3.52
C GLY A 64 0.98 31.11 4.60
N MET A 65 0.71 30.54 5.78
CA MET A 65 0.20 31.27 6.94
C MET A 65 1.24 32.28 7.47
N PHE A 66 2.50 31.89 7.63
CA PHE A 66 3.56 32.82 8.02
C PHE A 66 3.73 33.97 7.02
N GLN A 67 3.70 33.68 5.72
CA GLN A 67 3.82 34.70 4.69
C GLN A 67 2.61 35.65 4.68
N PHE A 68 1.41 35.14 4.93
CA PHE A 68 0.18 35.93 5.01
C PHE A 68 0.15 36.85 6.25
N PHE A 69 0.49 36.33 7.44
CA PHE A 69 0.39 37.07 8.69
C PHE A 69 1.61 37.93 9.02
N ILE A 70 2.84 37.48 8.75
CA ILE A 70 4.07 38.22 9.09
C ILE A 70 4.45 39.17 7.96
N ALA A 71 4.49 38.70 6.70
CA ALA A 71 4.92 39.52 5.57
C ALA A 71 3.76 40.35 4.97
N GLY A 72 2.52 39.88 5.10
CA GLY A 72 1.32 40.59 4.61
C GLY A 72 0.94 41.84 5.41
N GLY A 73 1.58 42.11 6.57
CA GLY A 73 1.39 43.34 7.33
C GLY A 73 2.12 44.56 6.73
N SER A 74 3.12 44.35 5.88
CA SER A 74 3.96 45.43 5.31
C SER A 74 3.93 45.48 3.78
N ASN A 75 3.40 44.46 3.10
CA ASN A 75 3.36 44.39 1.63
C ASN A 75 2.16 43.55 1.15
N ASP A 76 1.27 44.14 0.34
CA ASP A 76 0.07 43.46 -0.18
C ASP A 76 0.41 42.28 -1.11
N GLU A 77 1.54 42.30 -1.80
CA GLU A 77 1.95 41.21 -2.71
C GLU A 77 2.27 39.93 -1.95
N ALA A 78 2.90 40.05 -0.77
CA ALA A 78 3.21 38.91 0.09
C ALA A 78 1.93 38.27 0.68
N LYS A 79 0.92 39.12 0.95
CA LYS A 79 -0.40 38.71 1.43
C LYS A 79 -1.15 37.91 0.38
N GLU A 80 -1.14 38.37 -0.87
CA GLU A 80 -1.79 37.66 -1.97
C GLU A 80 -1.13 36.30 -2.22
N LYS A 81 0.21 36.24 -2.26
CA LYS A 81 0.95 34.98 -2.41
C LYS A 81 0.71 34.01 -1.24
N GLY A 82 0.67 34.51 0.01
CA GLY A 82 0.42 33.67 1.18
C GLY A 82 -0.98 33.06 1.17
N LYS A 83 -1.99 33.85 0.77
CA LYS A 83 -3.37 33.39 0.61
C LYS A 83 -3.50 32.32 -0.48
N SER A 84 -2.84 32.54 -1.61
CA SER A 84 -2.80 31.59 -2.72
C SER A 84 -2.19 30.24 -2.28
N LEU A 85 -1.05 30.27 -1.58
CA LEU A 85 -0.40 29.08 -1.04
C LEU A 85 -1.31 28.30 -0.07
N MET A 86 -2.01 28.99 0.84
CA MET A 86 -2.95 28.34 1.76
C MET A 86 -4.13 27.68 1.02
N ILE A 87 -4.65 28.32 -0.03
CA ILE A 87 -5.73 27.77 -0.85
C ILE A 87 -5.26 26.50 -1.57
N TYR A 88 -4.07 26.53 -2.18
CA TYR A 88 -3.53 25.35 -2.86
C TYR A 88 -3.23 24.21 -1.90
N ALA A 89 -2.68 24.49 -0.72
CA ALA A 89 -2.45 23.47 0.30
C ALA A 89 -3.77 22.85 0.78
N THR A 90 -4.79 23.68 1.02
CA THR A 90 -6.13 23.21 1.43
C THR A 90 -6.79 22.36 0.36
N LEU A 91 -6.71 22.76 -0.92
CA LEU A 91 -7.21 21.97 -2.04
C LEU A 91 -6.48 20.63 -2.14
N GLY A 92 -5.17 20.60 -1.92
CA GLY A 92 -4.38 19.37 -1.85
C GLY A 92 -4.89 18.42 -0.77
N PHE A 93 -5.14 18.93 0.44
CA PHE A 93 -5.70 18.12 1.53
C PHE A 93 -7.09 17.57 1.22
N VAL A 94 -7.98 18.41 0.69
CA VAL A 94 -9.34 17.98 0.32
C VAL A 94 -9.29 16.86 -0.71
N LEU A 95 -8.41 16.98 -1.72
CA LEU A 95 -8.27 15.96 -2.76
C LEU A 95 -7.84 14.61 -2.16
N ILE A 96 -6.83 14.60 -1.29
CA ILE A 96 -6.35 13.37 -0.62
C ILE A 96 -7.47 12.70 0.18
N ILE A 97 -8.22 13.48 0.97
CA ILE A 97 -9.34 12.97 1.79
C ILE A 97 -10.45 12.40 0.90
N VAL A 98 -10.80 13.09 -0.19
CA VAL A 98 -11.85 12.63 -1.12
C VAL A 98 -11.44 11.33 -1.82
N PHE A 99 -10.21 11.24 -2.33
CA PHE A 99 -9.72 10.01 -2.97
C PHE A 99 -9.72 8.82 -2.00
N TRP A 100 -9.18 9.00 -0.79
CA TRP A 100 -9.17 7.92 0.20
C TRP A 100 -10.58 7.56 0.69
N GLY A 101 -11.44 8.55 0.88
CA GLY A 101 -12.84 8.34 1.26
C GLY A 101 -13.62 7.54 0.21
N ILE A 102 -13.43 7.84 -1.08
CA ILE A 102 -14.05 7.08 -2.17
C ILE A 102 -13.51 5.66 -2.23
N VAL A 103 -12.18 5.46 -2.14
CA VAL A 103 -11.58 4.12 -2.13
C VAL A 103 -12.13 3.28 -0.98
N ASN A 104 -12.18 3.85 0.22
CA ASN A 104 -12.72 3.17 1.40
C ASN A 104 -14.22 2.86 1.25
N LEU A 105 -15.00 3.77 0.66
CA LEU A 105 -16.42 3.57 0.39
C LEU A 105 -16.64 2.44 -0.63
N LEU A 106 -15.82 2.37 -1.68
CA LEU A 106 -15.90 1.30 -2.68
C LEU A 106 -15.48 -0.06 -2.10
N SER A 107 -14.41 -0.11 -1.31
CA SER A 107 -13.95 -1.34 -0.66
C SER A 107 -14.98 -1.89 0.33
N SER A 108 -15.59 -1.02 1.13
CA SER A 108 -16.66 -1.40 2.07
C SER A 108 -17.96 -1.78 1.36
N SER A 109 -18.33 -1.09 0.28
CA SER A 109 -19.56 -1.36 -0.47
C SER A 109 -19.50 -2.63 -1.33
N THR A 110 -18.31 -3.06 -1.77
CA THR A 110 -18.15 -4.25 -2.61
C THR A 110 -17.98 -5.55 -1.81
N GLY A 111 -17.93 -5.47 -0.48
CA GLY A 111 -17.74 -6.63 0.38
C GLY A 111 -16.32 -7.20 0.37
N LEU A 112 -15.39 -6.56 -0.35
CA LEU A 112 -13.99 -6.99 -0.50
C LEU A 112 -13.23 -7.05 0.83
N ASP A 113 -13.70 -6.31 1.85
CA ASP A 113 -13.13 -6.28 3.19
C ASP A 113 -13.43 -7.56 4.00
N ASN A 114 -14.42 -8.37 3.60
CA ASN A 114 -14.91 -9.51 4.40
C ASN A 114 -14.40 -10.89 3.93
N ASP A 115 -13.91 -11.04 2.69
CA ASP A 115 -13.72 -12.38 2.05
C ASP A 115 -12.27 -12.81 1.78
N ILE A 116 -11.27 -12.05 2.20
CA ILE A 116 -9.86 -12.41 1.99
C ILE A 116 -9.31 -13.49 2.95
N ASN A 117 -10.07 -13.89 3.98
CA ASN A 117 -9.59 -14.81 5.04
C ASN A 117 -10.35 -16.14 5.14
N SER A 118 -11.35 -16.42 4.31
CA SER A 118 -12.19 -17.61 4.46
C SER A 118 -12.67 -18.21 3.15
N PHE A 119 -11.74 -18.47 2.21
CA PHE A 119 -11.99 -19.50 1.21
C PHE A 119 -11.65 -20.88 1.81
N THR A 120 -12.50 -21.34 2.73
CA THR A 120 -12.44 -22.74 3.16
C THR A 120 -13.01 -23.59 2.04
N THR A 121 -12.13 -24.31 1.33
CA THR A 121 -12.56 -25.34 0.39
C THR A 121 -13.32 -26.42 1.16
N PRO A 122 -14.50 -26.87 0.68
CA PRO A 122 -15.24 -27.93 1.36
C PRO A 122 -14.40 -29.21 1.36
N THR A 123 -13.95 -29.63 2.53
CA THR A 123 -13.19 -30.87 2.70
C THR A 123 -14.19 -32.02 2.83
N VAL A 124 -14.30 -32.85 1.79
CA VAL A 124 -15.06 -34.10 1.87
C VAL A 124 -14.24 -35.10 2.68
N THR A 125 -14.72 -35.44 3.87
CA THR A 125 -14.17 -36.54 4.67
C THR A 125 -14.60 -37.85 4.02
N VAL A 126 -13.65 -38.56 3.42
CA VAL A 126 -13.91 -39.89 2.84
C VAL A 126 -13.93 -40.90 4.00
N PRO A 127 -15.03 -41.64 4.23
CA PRO A 127 -15.05 -42.71 5.20
C PRO A 127 -14.14 -43.86 4.74
N ALA A 128 -13.42 -44.45 5.70
CA ALA A 128 -12.50 -45.57 5.50
C ALA A 128 -13.22 -46.86 5.05
#